data_AF-A0A524JGK4-F1
#
_entry.id   AF-A0A524JGK4-F1
#
_cell.length_a   1.000
_cell.length_b   1.000
_cell.length_c   1.000
_cell.angle_alpha   90.00
_cell.angle_beta   90.00
_cell.angle_gamma   90.00
#
_symmetry.space_group_name_H-M   'P 1'
#
loop_
_entity.id
_entity.type
_entity.pdbx_description
1 polymer ?
#
loop_
_entity_poly.entity_id
_entity_poly.type
_entity_poly.pdbx_seq_one_letter_code
_entity_poly.pdbx_strand_id
1 'polypeptide(L)' 'MSSQRVPGGVVHKLPADLRGALIANTTALDAWKDITPLARNEFICWVEDAKQEGT' A
#
# COMPACT_ATOMS: atom_id res chain seq x y z
N MET A 1 -13.98 14.40 -8.17
CA MET A 1 -13.12 13.77 -7.15
C MET A 1 -11.86 13.29 -7.84
N SER A 2 -10.74 13.97 -7.61
CA SER A 2 -9.47 13.60 -8.23
C SER A 2 -9.04 12.24 -7.70
N SER A 3 -8.95 11.24 -8.57
CA SER A 3 -8.43 9.91 -8.24
C SER A 3 -7.01 10.07 -7.69
N GLN A 4 -6.87 10.07 -6.36
CA GLN A 4 -5.57 10.21 -5.73
C GLN A 4 -4.72 8.99 -6.08
N ARG A 5 -3.62 9.23 -6.81
CA ARG A 5 -2.71 8.18 -7.23
C ARG A 5 -1.87 7.76 -6.03
N VAL A 6 -2.06 6.53 -5.57
CA VAL A 6 -1.23 5.93 -4.51
C VAL A 6 -0.20 5.02 -5.19
N PRO A 7 1.10 5.29 -5.05
CA PRO A 7 2.13 4.47 -5.69
C PRO A 7 2.20 3.08 -5.04
N GLY A 8 2.43 2.04 -5.85
CA GLY A 8 2.69 0.69 -5.36
C GLY A 8 4.18 0.40 -5.16
N GLY A 9 4.50 -0.90 -5.02
CA GLY A 9 5.87 -1.42 -5.08
C GLY A 9 6.37 -1.57 -6.51
N VAL A 10 7.60 -2.09 -6.65
CA VAL A 10 8.23 -2.33 -7.95
C VAL A 10 7.71 -3.62 -8.60
N VAL A 11 7.64 -4.70 -7.81
CA VAL A 11 7.14 -6.02 -8.24
C VAL A 11 5.69 -6.20 -7.79
N HIS A 12 5.39 -5.84 -6.53
CA HIS A 12 4.04 -5.98 -5.97
C HIS A 12 3.16 -4.76 -6.27
N LYS A 13 1.99 -5.04 -6.87
CA LYS A 13 0.93 -4.03 -7.02
C LYS A 13 0.30 -3.73 -5.67
N LEU A 14 -0.15 -2.49 -5.49
CA LEU A 14 -0.84 -2.08 -4.26
C LEU A 14 -2.19 -2.79 -4.13
N PRO A 15 -2.43 -3.58 -3.06
CA PRO A 15 -3.72 -4.22 -2.78
C PRO A 15 -4.83 -3.19 -2.56
N ALA A 16 -6.07 -3.54 -2.91
CA ALA A 16 -7.20 -2.60 -2.87
C ALA A 16 -7.56 -2.15 -1.43
N ASP A 17 -7.46 -3.06 -0.47
CA ASP A 17 -7.68 -2.81 0.95
C ASP A 17 -6.60 -1.90 1.54
N LEU A 18 -5.33 -2.17 1.25
CA LEU A 18 -4.22 -1.30 1.68
C LEU A 18 -4.35 0.10 1.05
N ARG A 19 -4.73 0.19 -0.23
CA ARG A 19 -5.03 1.47 -0.88
C ARG A 19 -6.15 2.22 -0.17
N GLY A 20 -7.23 1.53 0.20
CA GLY A 20 -8.34 2.11 0.94
C GLY A 20 -7.91 2.68 2.30
N ALA A 21 -7.12 1.91 3.06
CA ALA A 21 -6.59 2.31 4.35
C ALA A 21 -5.67 3.54 4.25
N LEU A 22 -4.82 3.59 3.23
CA LEU A 22 -3.95 4.74 2.98
C LEU A 22 -4.75 5.99 2.61
N ILE A 23 -5.73 5.90 1.72
CA ILE A 23 -6.57 7.05 1.35
C ILE A 23 -7.37 7.59 2.55
N ALA A 24 -7.78 6.73 3.48
CA ALA A 24 -8.51 7.12 4.68
C ALA A 24 -7.63 7.79 5.75
N ASN A 25 -6.30 7.74 5.65
CA ASN A 25 -5.38 8.29 6.64
C ASN A 25 -4.26 9.11 5.97
N THR A 26 -4.39 10.44 6.04
CA THR A 26 -3.45 11.37 5.39
C THR A 26 -2.02 11.22 5.89
N THR A 27 -1.81 11.03 7.18
CA THR A 27 -0.46 10.86 7.77
C THR A 27 0.20 9.59 7.25
N ALA A 28 -0.53 8.48 7.19
CA ALA A 28 -0.03 7.22 6.66
C ALA A 28 0.23 7.32 5.14
N LEU A 29 -0.64 8.00 4.41
CA LEU A 29 -0.46 8.22 2.98
C LEU A 29 0.77 9.06 2.65
N ASP A 30 1.06 10.09 3.44
CA ASP A 30 2.23 10.93 3.21
C ASP A 30 3.52 10.19 3.56
N ALA A 31 3.55 9.42 4.66
CA ALA A 31 4.64 8.50 4.95
C ALA A 31 4.84 7.46 3.83
N TRP A 32 3.74 6.93 3.27
CA TRP A 32 3.79 5.97 2.17
C TRP A 32 4.39 6.54 0.87
N LYS A 33 4.16 7.82 0.60
CA LYS A 33 4.74 8.51 -0.56
C LYS A 33 6.23 8.78 -0.38
N ASP A 34 6.67 9.04 0.86
CA ASP A 34 8.04 9.41 1.21
C ASP A 34 9.02 8.22 1.18
N ILE A 35 8.53 7.01 1.45
CA ILE A 35 9.37 5.81 1.40
C ILE A 35 9.76 5.39 -0.03
N THR A 36 10.88 4.68 -0.13
CA THR A 36 11.41 4.21 -1.41
C THR A 36 10.48 3.21 -2.09
N PRO A 37 10.55 3.05 -3.43
CA PRO A 37 9.81 2.01 -4.14
C PRO A 37 10.08 0.59 -3.62
N LEU A 38 11.31 0.32 -3.15
CA LEU A 38 11.67 -0.96 -2.54
C LEU A 38 10.99 -1.14 -1.18
N ALA A 39 10.98 -0.13 -0.32
CA ALA A 39 10.28 -0.20 0.97
C ALA A 39 8.77 -0.46 0.79
N ARG A 40 8.14 0.16 -0.21
CA ARG A 40 6.74 -0.15 -0.58
C ARG A 40 6.58 -1.59 -1.03
N ASN A 41 7.53 -2.10 -1.83
CA ASN A 41 7.52 -3.47 -2.31
C ASN A 41 7.53 -4.49 -1.16
N GLU A 42 8.47 -4.31 -0.22
CA GLU A 42 8.62 -5.20 0.93
C GLU A 42 7.43 -5.11 1.89
N PHE A 43 6.91 -3.90 2.12
CA PHE A 43 5.72 -3.73 2.97
C PHE A 43 4.50 -4.43 2.38
N ILE A 44 4.29 -4.32 1.06
CA ILE A 44 3.18 -5.03 0.39
C ILE A 44 3.37 -6.54 0.52
N CYS A 45 4.58 -7.06 0.30
CA CYS A 45 4.88 -8.48 0.45
C CYS A 45 4.55 -8.98 1.87
N TRP A 46 4.98 -8.25 2.90
CA TRP A 46 4.69 -8.58 4.29
C TRP A 46 3.19 -8.56 4.62
N VAL A 47 2.45 -7.57 4.11
CA VAL A 47 1.00 -7.48 4.31
C VAL A 47 0.28 -8.65 3.64
N GLU A 48 0.64 -8.98 2.40
CA GLU A 48 0.00 -10.08 1.67
C GLU A 48 0.33 -11.45 2.27
N ASP A 49 1.57 -11.67 2.72
CA ASP A 49 2.00 -12.91 3.38
C ASP A 49 1.29 -13.14 4.73
N ALA A 50 0.98 -12.06 5.44
CA ALA A 50 0.25 -12.12 6.70
C ALA A 50 -1.27 -12.36 6.54
N LYS A 51 -1.81 -12.27 5.31
CA LYS A 51 -3.25 -12.47 5.08
C LYS A 51 -3.59 -13.95 5.18
N GLN A 52 -4.51 -14.27 6.08
CA GLN A 52 -5.13 -15.58 6.10
C GLN A 52 -6.10 -15.72 4.92
N GLU A 53 -6.07 -16.86 4.24
CA GLU A 53 -7.08 -17.20 3.25
C GLU A 53 -8.46 -17.23 3.92
N GLY A 54 -9.44 -16.58 3.30
CA GLY A 54 -10.82 -16.60 3.81
C GLY A 54 -11.34 -18.04 3.78
N THR A 55 -11.71 -18.56 4.96
CA THR A 55 -12.40 -19.85 5.13
C THR A 55 -13.84 -19.80 4.66
#